data_AF-A0A9E4F1M1-F1
#
_entry.id   AF-A0A9E4F1M1-F1
#
_cell.length_a   1.000
_cell.length_b   1.000
_cell.length_c   1.000
_cell.angle_alpha   90.00
_cell.angle_beta   90.00
_cell.angle_gamma   90.00
#
_symmetry.space_group_name_H-M   'P 1'
#
loop_
_entity.id
_entity.type
_entity.pdbx_description
1 polymer ?
#
loop_
_entity_poly.entity_id
_entity_poly.type
_entity_poly.pdbx_seq_one_letter_code
_entity_poly.pdbx_strand_id
1 'polypeptide(L)'
;MKVVVTAGPTRERWDAVRYLSNRSSGKMGFALAGEAARRGADAVLVSGPAALADPPGVRVVRVESAAEMYDSVKREWADANALVMAAAVADYRPVDPSARKRKKGDGPLA
;
A
#
# COMPACT_ATOMS: atom_id res chain seq x y z
N MET A 1 -4.46 2.05 -23.02
CA MET A 1 -4.19 0.85 -22.21
C MET A 1 -4.04 1.30 -20.76
N LYS A 2 -4.84 0.75 -19.85
CA LYS A 2 -4.80 1.06 -18.42
C LYS A 2 -3.94 0.04 -17.67
N VAL A 3 -2.99 0.52 -16.87
CA VAL A 3 -2.07 -0.31 -16.07
C VAL A 3 -2.17 0.08 -14.61
N VAL A 4 -2.46 -0.89 -13.76
CA VAL A 4 -2.50 -0.71 -12.29
C VAL A 4 -1.22 -1.27 -11.70
N VAL A 5 -0.54 -0.49 -10.87
CA VAL A 5 0.67 -0.89 -10.16
C VAL A 5 0.43 -0.71 -8.66
N THR A 6 0.76 -1.72 -7.85
CA THR A 6 0.79 -1.55 -6.39
C THR A 6 2.22 -1.25 -5.92
N ALA A 7 2.38 -0.41 -4.90
CA ALA A 7 3.70 -0.10 -4.34
C ALA A 7 3.67 0.19 -2.83
N GLY A 8 4.84 0.18 -2.22
CA GLY A 8 5.03 0.47 -0.80
C GLY A 8 4.62 -0.69 0.11
N PRO A 9 4.83 -0.55 1.43
CA PRO A 9 4.33 -1.49 2.42
C PRO A 9 2.86 -1.19 2.76
N THR A 10 2.12 -2.16 3.29
CA THR A 10 0.90 -1.86 4.05
C THR A 10 1.23 -1.76 5.54
N ARG A 11 0.38 -1.07 6.30
CA ARG A 11 0.52 -0.87 7.75
C ARG A 11 -0.75 -1.34 8.44
N GLU A 12 -0.68 -2.50 9.08
CA GLU A 12 -1.80 -3.07 9.83
C GLU A 12 -1.77 -2.54 11.27
N ARG A 13 -2.68 -1.63 11.60
CA ARG A 13 -2.73 -0.98 12.92
C ARG A 13 -2.94 -2.01 14.04
N TRP A 14 -2.02 -2.02 14.99
CA TRP A 14 -2.16 -2.74 16.27
C TRP A 14 -2.91 -1.87 17.28
N ASP A 15 -2.51 -0.62 17.37
CA ASP A 15 -3.21 0.40 18.13
C ASP A 15 -3.02 1.80 17.53
N ALA A 16 -3.41 2.85 18.26
CA ALA A 16 -3.28 4.24 17.81
C ALA A 16 -1.84 4.69 17.46
N VAL A 17 -0.80 3.96 17.90
CA VAL A 17 0.61 4.35 17.74
C VAL A 17 1.50 3.28 17.11
N ARG A 18 1.04 2.02 17.06
CA ARG A 18 1.80 0.87 16.54
C ARG A 18 1.09 0.21 15.38
N TYR A 19 1.87 -0.33 14.46
CA TYR A 19 1.40 -1.11 13.33
C TYR A 19 2.41 -2.21 12.96
N LEU A 20 1.92 -3.27 12.31
CA LEU A 20 2.73 -4.27 11.63
C LEU A 20 2.95 -3.83 10.18
N SER A 21 4.17 -3.91 9.66
CA SER A 21 4.52 -3.44 8.32
C SER A 21 5.80 -4.13 7.83
N ASN A 22 5.98 -4.13 6.52
CA ASN A 22 7.19 -4.61 5.86
C ASN A 22 8.14 -3.43 5.59
N ARG A 23 9.45 -3.67 5.47
CA ARG A 23 10.47 -2.63 5.20
C ARG A 23 10.58 -2.25 3.71
N SER A 24 9.45 -2.15 3.01
CA SER A 24 9.45 -1.72 1.61
C SER A 24 9.61 -0.20 1.53
N SER A 25 10.45 0.24 0.59
CA SER A 25 10.59 1.67 0.27
C SER A 25 9.61 2.14 -0.81
N GLY A 26 8.95 1.22 -1.52
CA GLY A 26 8.07 1.52 -2.65
C GLY A 26 8.77 1.94 -3.96
N LYS A 27 10.09 2.19 -3.95
CA LYS A 27 10.84 2.76 -5.09
C LYS A 27 10.62 2.01 -6.41
N MET A 28 10.64 0.68 -6.37
CA MET A 28 10.44 -0.16 -7.56
C MET A 28 9.05 0.04 -8.17
N GLY A 29 7.98 0.00 -7.37
CA GLY A 29 6.62 0.18 -7.86
C GLY A 29 6.37 1.60 -8.40
N PHE A 30 6.94 2.62 -7.77
CA PHE A 30 6.89 4.00 -8.27
C PHE A 30 7.58 4.14 -9.62
N ALA A 31 8.76 3.54 -9.80
CA ALA A 31 9.49 3.55 -11.06
C ALA A 31 8.72 2.81 -12.17
N LEU A 32 8.13 1.66 -11.85
CA LEU A 32 7.31 0.89 -12.80
C LEU A 32 6.08 1.67 -13.27
N ALA A 33 5.37 2.34 -12.35
CA ALA A 33 4.21 3.15 -12.70
C ALA A 33 4.60 4.37 -13.56
N GLY A 34 5.69 5.05 -13.20
CA GLY A 34 6.21 6.17 -13.99
C GLY A 34 6.64 5.75 -15.40
N GLU A 35 7.30 4.59 -15.51
CA GLU A 35 7.70 4.04 -16.81
C GLU A 35 6.49 3.62 -17.66
N ALA A 36 5.44 3.06 -17.05
CA ALA A 36 4.19 2.76 -17.76
C ALA A 36 3.55 4.03 -18.34
N ALA A 37 3.45 5.10 -17.54
CA ALA A 37 2.96 6.40 -18.01
C ALA A 37 3.83 6.96 -19.14
N ARG A 38 5.17 6.90 -19.01
CA ARG A 38 6.13 7.35 -20.03
C ARG A 38 5.96 6.60 -21.36
N ARG A 39 5.49 5.35 -21.33
CA ARG A 39 5.17 4.55 -22.52
C ARG A 39 3.76 4.79 -23.07
N GLY A 40 3.01 5.73 -22.51
CA GLY A 40 1.67 6.10 -22.97
C GLY A 40 0.53 5.28 -22.35
N ALA A 41 0.78 4.52 -21.29
CA ALA A 41 -0.30 3.88 -20.54
C ALA A 41 -1.03 4.90 -19.64
N ASP A 42 -2.34 4.70 -19.43
CA ASP A 42 -3.07 5.30 -18.31
C ASP A 42 -2.68 4.55 -17.04
N ALA A 43 -1.69 5.10 -16.33
CA ALA A 43 -1.06 4.43 -15.19
C ALA A 43 -1.71 4.86 -13.87
N VAL A 44 -2.15 3.87 -13.11
CA VAL A 44 -2.67 4.04 -11.75
C VAL A 44 -1.70 3.38 -10.77
N LEU A 45 -1.26 4.12 -9.76
CA LEU A 45 -0.41 3.64 -8.69
C LEU A 45 -1.21 3.56 -7.39
N VAL A 46 -1.51 2.35 -6.92
CA VAL A 46 -2.07 2.12 -5.59
C VAL A 46 -0.91 1.97 -4.61
N SER A 47 -0.63 3.02 -3.83
CA SER A 47 0.54 3.09 -2.96
C SER A 47 0.16 3.02 -1.49
N GLY A 48 0.77 2.06 -0.80
CA GLY A 48 0.94 2.11 0.66
C GLY A 48 1.84 3.27 1.10
N PRO A 49 2.12 3.44 2.40
CA PRO A 49 2.91 4.56 2.89
C PRO A 49 4.36 4.56 2.37
N ALA A 50 4.68 5.53 1.51
CA ALA A 50 6.02 5.74 0.96
C ALA A 50 6.33 7.24 0.88
N ALA A 51 7.54 7.62 1.34
CA ALA A 51 8.05 8.99 1.28
C ALA A 51 8.69 9.29 -0.09
N LEU A 52 7.92 9.08 -1.15
CA LEU A 52 8.32 9.30 -2.54
C LEU A 52 7.35 10.31 -3.18
N ALA A 53 7.90 11.17 -4.03
CA ALA A 53 7.10 12.06 -4.87
C ALA A 53 6.27 11.25 -5.86
N ASP A 54 5.09 11.76 -6.20
CA ASP A 54 4.22 11.15 -7.19
C ASP A 54 4.89 11.22 -8.58
N PRO A 55 4.96 10.10 -9.33
CA PRO A 55 5.52 10.13 -10.67
C PRO A 55 4.65 10.98 -11.62
N PRO A 56 5.24 11.83 -12.48
CA PRO A 56 4.49 12.63 -13.42
C PRO A 56 3.59 11.77 -14.34
N GLY A 57 2.36 12.22 -14.57
CA GLY A 57 1.42 11.51 -15.45
C GLY A 57 0.85 10.22 -14.88
N VAL A 58 1.10 9.90 -13.60
CA VAL A 58 0.52 8.74 -12.91
C VAL A 58 -0.56 9.21 -11.94
N ARG A 59 -1.72 8.56 -11.95
CA ARG A 59 -2.76 8.78 -10.93
C ARG A 59 -2.43 7.95 -9.68
N VAL A 60 -2.17 8.62 -8.57
CA VAL A 60 -1.77 7.94 -7.32
C VAL A 60 -2.96 7.81 -6.36
N VAL A 61 -3.27 6.58 -5.96
CA VAL A 61 -4.26 6.24 -4.94
C VAL A 61 -3.50 5.84 -3.68
N ARG A 62 -3.60 6.65 -2.62
CA ARG A 62 -2.90 6.42 -1.35
C ARG A 62 -3.77 5.56 -0.42
N VAL A 63 -3.17 4.50 0.11
CA VAL A 63 -3.79 3.56 1.06
C VAL A 63 -2.84 3.33 2.23
N GLU A 64 -3.37 2.85 3.35
CA GLU A 64 -2.57 2.47 4.51
C GLU A 64 -2.55 0.96 4.71
N SER A 65 -3.72 0.30 4.70
CA SER A 65 -3.86 -1.12 5.03
C SER A 65 -3.94 -2.04 3.81
N ALA A 66 -3.72 -3.34 4.02
CA ALA A 66 -3.94 -4.37 3.01
C ALA A 66 -5.39 -4.41 2.53
N ALA A 67 -6.36 -4.16 3.42
CA ALA A 67 -7.78 -4.11 3.06
C ALA A 67 -8.10 -2.92 2.13
N GLU A 68 -7.61 -1.72 2.46
CA GLU A 68 -7.77 -0.53 1.60
C GLU A 68 -7.08 -0.70 0.25
N MET A 69 -5.89 -1.33 0.25
CA MET A 69 -5.19 -1.66 -0.99
C MET A 69 -6.00 -2.63 -1.84
N TYR A 70 -6.57 -3.68 -1.25
CA TYR A 70 -7.41 -4.64 -1.94
C TYR A 70 -8.64 -3.97 -2.58
N ASP A 71 -9.36 -3.14 -1.81
CA ASP A 71 -10.56 -2.46 -2.31
C ASP A 71 -10.23 -1.48 -3.44
N SER A 72 -9.10 -0.76 -3.31
CA SER A 72 -8.62 0.16 -4.33
C SER A 72 -8.20 -0.58 -5.61
N VAL A 73 -7.43 -1.66 -5.48
CA VAL A 73 -7.02 -2.49 -6.63
C VAL A 73 -8.25 -3.08 -7.30
N LYS A 74 -9.21 -3.61 -6.55
CA LYS A 74 -10.44 -4.19 -7.10
C LYS A 74 -11.26 -3.17 -7.89
N ARG A 75 -11.35 -1.93 -7.39
CA ARG A 75 -12.01 -0.83 -8.11
C ARG A 75 -11.28 -0.49 -9.41
N GLU A 76 -9.96 -0.34 -9.35
CA GLU A 76 -9.16 0.06 -10.51
C GLU A 76 -8.96 -1.05 -11.54
N TRP A 77 -9.07 -2.31 -11.12
CA TRP A 77 -8.93 -3.49 -11.96
C TRP A 77 -10.11 -3.69 -12.91
N ALA A 78 -11.30 -3.19 -12.57
CA ALA A 78 -12.54 -3.44 -13.31
C ALA A 78 -12.44 -3.13 -14.82
N ASP A 79 -11.60 -2.16 -15.20
CA ASP A 79 -11.36 -1.67 -16.55
C ASP A 79 -9.86 -1.67 -16.92
N ALA A 80 -9.00 -2.32 -16.12
CA ALA A 80 -7.56 -2.39 -16.37
C ALA A 80 -7.18 -3.47 -17.39
N ASN A 81 -6.05 -3.26 -18.08
CA ASN A 81 -5.48 -4.25 -18.99
C ASN A 81 -4.35 -5.06 -18.34
N ALA A 82 -3.68 -4.50 -17.32
CA ALA A 82 -2.61 -5.17 -16.60
C ALA A 82 -2.56 -4.73 -15.14
N LEU A 83 -2.16 -5.66 -14.27
CA LEU A 83 -1.93 -5.43 -12.85
C LEU A 83 -0.51 -5.89 -12.51
N VAL A 84 0.28 -5.00 -11.91
CA VAL A 84 1.63 -5.27 -11.42
C VAL A 84 1.61 -5.17 -9.90
N MET A 85 1.65 -6.32 -9.22
CA MET A 85 1.59 -6.39 -7.75
C MET A 85 2.98 -6.25 -7.12
N ALA A 86 3.50 -5.02 -7.04
CA ALA A 86 4.84 -4.73 -6.51
C ALA A 86 4.85 -4.20 -5.05
N ALA A 87 3.68 -4.07 -4.41
CA ALA A 87 3.59 -3.73 -2.99
C ALA A 87 4.05 -4.87 -2.08
N ALA A 88 4.56 -4.52 -0.89
CA ALA A 88 4.82 -5.45 0.19
C ALA A 88 3.61 -5.48 1.13
N VAL A 89 2.60 -6.24 0.71
CA VAL A 89 1.34 -6.41 1.45
C VAL A 89 1.59 -7.28 2.69
N ALA A 90 1.05 -6.88 3.83
CA ALA A 90 1.11 -7.69 5.05
C ALA A 90 0.18 -8.90 4.95
N ASP A 91 0.69 -10.09 5.29
CA ASP A 91 -0.11 -11.34 5.28
C ASP A 91 -1.06 -11.45 6.47
N TYR A 92 -0.72 -10.78 7.58
CA TYR A 92 -1.47 -10.83 8.82
C TYR A 92 -1.85 -9.44 9.30
N ARG A 93 -3.00 -9.36 9.96
CA ARG A 93 -3.46 -8.17 10.70
C ARG A 93 -3.89 -8.54 12.11
N PRO A 94 -3.80 -7.60 13.08
CA PRO A 94 -4.37 -7.80 14.41
C PRO A 94 -5.87 -8.11 14.35
N VAL A 95 -6.31 -9.12 15.10
CA VAL A 95 -7.73 -9.50 15.20
C VAL A 95 -8.54 -8.42 15.93
N ASP A 96 -7.95 -7.81 16.96
CA ASP A 96 -8.55 -6.76 17.78
C ASP A 96 -7.66 -5.50 17.77
N PRO A 97 -7.73 -4.66 16.73
CA PRO A 97 -7.01 -3.40 16.69
C PRO A 97 -7.64 -2.39 17.66
N SER A 98 -6.80 -1.66 18.41
CA SER A 98 -7.29 -0.68 19.40
C SER A 98 -7.23 0.76 18.89
N ALA A 99 -8.33 1.52 18.99
CA ALA A 99 -8.33 2.96 18.72
C ALA A 99 -7.53 3.79 19.75
N ARG A 100 -7.06 3.18 20.84
CA ARG A 100 -6.24 3.81 21.89
C ARG A 100 -4.91 3.08 22.03
N LYS A 101 -3.84 3.81 22.39
CA LYS A 101 -2.54 3.19 22.72
C LYS A 101 -2.73 2.15 23.82
N ARG A 102 -2.41 0.88 23.52
CA ARG A 102 -2.48 -0.18 24.54
C ARG A 102 -1.38 0.07 25.57
N LYS A 103 -1.76 0.14 26.84
CA LYS A 103 -0.82 0.31 27.95
C LYS A 103 0.02 -0.96 28.12
N LYS A 104 1.23 -0.80 28.63
CA LYS A 104 2.02 -1.94 29.10
C LYS A 104 1.28 -2.54 30.30
N GLY A 105 1.10 -3.86 30.32
CA GLY A 105 0.61 -4.55 31.50
C GLY A 105 1.72 -4.71 32.54
N ASP A 106 1.35 -4.96 33.80
CA ASP A 106 2.30 -5.12 34.91
C ASP A 106 2.97 -6.52 34.94
N GLY A 107 2.59 -7.41 34.03
CA GLY A 107 3.18 -8.74 33.90
C GLY A 107 4.51 -8.75 33.12
N PRO A 108 5.29 -9.84 33.24
CA PRO A 108 6.48 -10.03 32.41
C PRO A 108 6.10 -10.04 30.92
N LEU A 109 7.05 -9.64 30.07
CA LEU A 109 6.95 -9.85 28.63
C LEU A 109 7.03 -11.36 28.39
N ALA A 110 5.89 -11.99 28.13
CA ALA A 110 5.83 -13.37 27.64
C ALA A 110 6.11 -13.39 26.13
#